data_AF-A0A9X1GNM5-F1
#
_entry.id   AF-A0A9X1GNM5-F1
#
_cell.length_a   1.000
_cell.length_b   1.000
_cell.length_c   1.000
_cell.angle_alpha   90.00
_cell.angle_beta   90.00
_cell.angle_gamma   90.00
#
_symmetry.space_group_name_H-M   'P 1'
#
loop_
_entity.id
_entity.type
_entity.pdbx_description
1 polymer ?
#
loop_
_entity_poly.entity_id
_entity_poly.type
_entity_poly.pdbx_seq_one_letter_code
_entity_poly.pdbx_strand_id
1 'polypeptide(L)'
;MENTKPRDVQILPIGTDTTILRSRSWTRLRFEIEYALAKGTTANSFLIQGDKIALIDPPGETFTEIYLQALQQRIDIKAVDYVILGHVNPNRAATLKTLREIAPQITFVCSNPGAINLKAALENQDLPILVMRGDETLDLGKGHDLQFIPTPNPRYADELCTYDPQTEILFSDKLFGAHICGDQVFDEGWEVFNEDRRYYFDCLMAPHARQVETALDKLADLPIRLYATGHGPLVRYALQGLTHSYREWTQQQTNADMRVALIYASAYGNTATVAQAIARGITKAGVSVESINCEFTEPEEIKAAVEKCAGFVIGSPTLGGHAPTPVQTALGIVLSTATNNKLAGVFGSFGWSGEAVDLIEGKLKDAGYRFGFDTIRVKFKPNEVTLQTCEEAGTDFAQALKRAAKRAVVAKQPATNVEQAVGRIVGSLCVVTATQGEVKTGMLASWVTQASFNPPGLTIAVAKERAMETLTYTGNQFVVNILAEGREIRKQFMKVYAPGQDRFAGLETEEASNGGIILNGALAYLECSVQSRMEAGDHWLVYATVNDGKVLNQDAVTAVHHRKSASYY
;
A
#
# COMPACT_ATOMS: atom_id res chain seq x y z
N MET A 1 -10.63 -26.39 7.90
CA MET A 1 -10.58 -25.62 9.15
C MET A 1 -9.17 -25.07 9.25
N GLU A 2 -8.95 -23.83 8.81
CA GLU A 2 -7.62 -23.22 8.86
C GLU A 2 -7.22 -23.00 10.32
N ASN A 3 -6.09 -23.59 10.69
CA ASN A 3 -5.48 -23.52 12.01
C ASN A 3 -4.85 -22.12 12.19
N THR A 4 -5.68 -21.09 12.26
CA THR A 4 -5.23 -19.70 12.42
C THR A 4 -4.86 -19.47 13.88
N LYS A 5 -3.58 -19.16 14.13
CA LYS A 5 -3.09 -18.80 15.47
C LYS A 5 -3.94 -17.64 16.02
N PRO A 6 -4.47 -17.74 17.25
CA PRO A 6 -5.31 -16.70 17.85
C PRO A 6 -4.47 -15.46 18.14
N ARG A 7 -5.07 -14.26 18.04
CA ARG A 7 -4.42 -13.00 18.39
C ARG A 7 -3.83 -13.05 19.80
N ASP A 8 -2.64 -12.48 19.97
CA ASP A 8 -1.95 -12.43 21.26
C ASP A 8 -1.17 -11.11 21.44
N VAL A 9 -0.46 -10.99 22.57
CA VAL A 9 0.46 -9.90 22.84
C VAL A 9 1.83 -10.48 23.16
N GLN A 10 2.81 -10.21 22.30
CA GLN A 10 4.20 -10.59 22.53
C GLN A 10 4.94 -9.44 23.23
N ILE A 11 5.58 -9.73 24.36
CA ILE A 11 6.28 -8.72 25.18
C ILE A 11 7.78 -9.00 25.19
N LEU A 12 8.60 -7.96 25.01
CA LEU A 12 10.06 -8.08 25.09
C LEU A 12 10.70 -6.77 25.61
N PRO A 13 11.71 -6.82 26.49
CA PRO A 13 12.58 -5.66 26.75
C PRO A 13 13.43 -5.31 25.53
N ILE A 14 13.50 -4.03 25.16
CA ILE A 14 14.19 -3.58 23.93
C ILE A 14 15.28 -2.54 24.17
N GLY A 15 15.30 -1.93 25.36
CA GLY A 15 16.29 -0.97 25.83
C GLY A 15 16.19 -0.79 27.34
N THR A 16 17.06 0.04 27.91
CA THR A 16 16.98 0.44 29.33
C THR A 16 15.59 1.01 29.60
N ASP A 17 14.93 0.49 30.64
CA ASP A 17 13.56 0.85 31.06
C ASP A 17 12.48 0.79 29.95
N THR A 18 12.77 0.17 28.80
CA THR A 18 11.91 0.23 27.61
C THR A 18 11.49 -1.17 27.17
N THR A 19 10.17 -1.39 27.09
CA THR A 19 9.54 -2.67 26.74
C THR A 19 8.59 -2.49 25.55
N ILE A 20 8.61 -3.43 24.60
CA ILE A 20 7.60 -3.52 23.54
C ILE A 20 6.47 -4.46 23.94
N LEU A 21 5.24 -4.10 23.58
CA LEU A 21 4.05 -4.96 23.59
C LEU A 21 3.48 -5.02 22.16
N ARG A 22 3.71 -6.14 21.48
CA ARG A 22 3.27 -6.36 20.09
C ARG A 22 1.95 -7.07 20.09
N SER A 23 0.86 -6.38 19.77
CA SER A 23 -0.44 -7.03 19.57
C SER A 23 -0.45 -7.68 18.18
N ARG A 24 -0.50 -9.01 18.11
CA ARG A 24 -0.26 -9.76 16.87
C ARG A 24 -1.55 -10.31 16.28
N SER A 25 -1.67 -10.26 14.96
CA SER A 25 -2.72 -10.92 14.18
C SER A 25 -2.09 -11.64 13.01
N TRP A 26 -2.19 -12.97 12.98
CA TRP A 26 -1.69 -13.80 11.88
C TRP A 26 -2.53 -13.70 10.62
N THR A 27 -3.78 -13.26 10.76
CA THR A 27 -4.69 -13.03 9.64
C THR A 27 -4.78 -11.55 9.31
N ARG A 28 -5.24 -11.26 8.09
CA ARG A 28 -5.56 -9.92 7.62
C ARG A 28 -6.47 -9.22 8.63
N LEU A 29 -6.07 -8.03 9.07
CA LEU A 29 -6.81 -7.25 10.06
C LEU A 29 -7.96 -6.47 9.41
N ARG A 30 -7.74 -5.97 8.18
CA ARG A 30 -8.66 -5.08 7.46
C ARG A 30 -8.55 -5.25 5.94
N PHE A 31 -9.63 -4.88 5.26
CA PHE A 31 -9.64 -4.68 3.81
C PHE A 31 -9.11 -3.28 3.46
N GLU A 32 -7.80 -3.11 3.62
CA GLU A 32 -7.04 -1.98 3.07
C GLU A 32 -5.93 -2.58 2.18
N ILE A 33 -5.45 -1.81 1.19
CA ILE A 33 -4.50 -2.33 0.18
C ILE A 33 -3.17 -2.75 0.84
N GLU A 34 -2.73 -2.05 1.88
CA GLU A 34 -1.51 -2.34 2.63
C GLU A 34 -1.47 -3.75 3.29
N TYR A 35 -2.62 -4.40 3.48
CA TYR A 35 -2.72 -5.76 4.04
C TYR A 35 -2.93 -6.85 2.97
N ALA A 36 -2.84 -6.54 1.67
CA ALA A 36 -3.22 -7.49 0.61
C ALA A 36 -2.27 -8.69 0.50
N LEU A 37 -1.05 -8.61 1.03
CA LEU A 37 -0.14 -9.78 1.11
C LEU A 37 -0.61 -10.84 2.11
N ALA A 38 -1.60 -10.53 2.95
CA ALA A 38 -2.23 -11.46 3.89
C ALA A 38 -1.27 -12.19 4.86
N LYS A 39 -0.05 -11.68 5.08
CA LYS A 39 0.95 -12.24 6.02
C LYS A 39 0.73 -11.83 7.49
N GLY A 40 -0.47 -11.36 7.83
CA GLY A 40 -0.79 -10.80 9.13
C GLY A 40 -0.13 -9.44 9.40
N THR A 41 -0.21 -8.95 10.63
CA THR A 41 0.44 -7.72 11.08
C THR A 41 0.63 -7.72 12.60
N THR A 42 1.43 -6.79 13.11
CA THR A 42 1.41 -6.40 14.52
C THR A 42 0.93 -4.95 14.67
N ALA A 43 0.41 -4.60 15.84
CA ALA A 43 0.28 -3.22 16.32
C ALA A 43 1.19 -3.10 17.56
N ASN A 44 2.31 -2.41 17.38
CA ASN A 44 3.36 -2.32 18.37
C ASN A 44 3.10 -1.11 19.29
N SER A 45 3.06 -1.36 20.59
CA SER A 45 3.03 -0.34 21.64
C SER A 45 4.30 -0.42 22.47
N PHE A 46 4.69 0.67 23.09
CA PHE A 46 5.92 0.73 23.88
C PHE A 46 5.65 1.29 25.26
N LEU A 47 6.41 0.81 26.25
CA LEU A 47 6.33 1.22 27.63
C LEU A 47 7.73 1.68 28.06
N ILE A 48 7.84 2.93 28.53
CA ILE A 48 9.06 3.51 29.11
C ILE A 48 8.82 3.75 30.59
N GLN A 49 9.69 3.19 31.44
CA GLN A 49 9.57 3.21 32.91
C GLN A 49 10.70 4.03 33.56
N GLY A 50 10.71 5.33 33.27
CA GLY A 50 11.60 6.30 33.92
C GLY A 50 11.19 6.59 35.37
N ASP A 51 11.43 7.81 35.83
CA ASP A 51 10.80 8.36 37.04
C ASP A 51 9.30 8.64 36.82
N LYS A 52 8.95 8.95 35.57
CA LYS A 52 7.57 8.97 35.05
C LYS A 52 7.37 7.85 34.02
N ILE A 53 6.14 7.37 33.92
CA ILE A 53 5.78 6.23 33.05
C ILE A 53 5.03 6.73 31.82
N ALA A 54 5.53 6.36 30.64
CA ALA A 54 4.90 6.65 29.36
C ALA A 54 4.53 5.38 28.60
N LEU A 55 3.32 5.36 28.06
CA LEU A 55 2.89 4.41 27.04
C LEU A 55 2.91 5.09 25.68
N ILE A 56 3.48 4.45 24.68
CA ILE A 56 3.52 4.93 23.29
C ILE A 56 2.62 4.02 22.45
N ASP A 57 1.70 4.64 21.72
CA ASP A 57 0.83 4.01 20.72
C ASP A 57 0.05 2.77 21.17
N PRO A 58 -0.87 2.87 22.15
CA PRO A 58 -1.82 1.80 22.45
C PRO A 58 -2.55 1.31 21.18
N PRO A 59 -2.82 -0.01 21.05
CA PRO A 59 -3.30 -0.57 19.80
C PRO A 59 -4.78 -0.23 19.57
N GLY A 60 -5.29 -0.61 18.40
CA GLY A 60 -6.69 -0.42 18.05
C GLY A 60 -7.68 -1.34 18.77
N GLU A 61 -8.98 -1.06 18.59
CA GLU A 61 -10.12 -1.72 19.24
C GLU A 61 -10.06 -3.25 19.22
N THR A 62 -9.64 -3.83 18.11
CA THR A 62 -9.53 -5.29 17.95
C THR A 62 -8.57 -5.97 18.95
N PHE A 63 -7.67 -5.20 19.56
CA PHE A 63 -6.66 -5.69 20.50
C PHE A 63 -6.87 -5.18 21.93
N THR A 64 -7.87 -4.32 22.20
CA THR A 64 -8.04 -3.62 23.49
C THR A 64 -7.94 -4.57 24.69
N GLU A 65 -8.74 -5.63 24.70
CA GLU A 65 -8.83 -6.53 25.85
C GLU A 65 -7.51 -7.27 26.10
N ILE A 66 -6.95 -7.92 25.07
CA ILE A 66 -5.71 -8.70 25.20
C ILE A 66 -4.51 -7.80 25.53
N TYR A 67 -4.48 -6.57 24.99
CA TYR A 67 -3.46 -5.58 25.29
C TYR A 67 -3.50 -5.14 26.74
N LEU A 68 -4.68 -4.77 27.26
CA LEU A 68 -4.82 -4.32 28.64
C LEU A 68 -4.49 -5.42 29.64
N GLN A 69 -4.90 -6.67 29.37
CA GLN A 69 -4.53 -7.83 30.18
C GLN A 69 -3.02 -8.02 30.23
N ALA A 70 -2.35 -7.95 29.08
CA ALA A 70 -0.91 -8.10 28.97
C ALA A 70 -0.14 -6.93 29.64
N LEU A 71 -0.68 -5.71 29.54
CA LEU A 71 -0.12 -4.51 30.17
C LEU A 71 -0.22 -4.55 31.70
N GLN A 72 -1.38 -4.96 32.24
CA GLN A 72 -1.59 -5.09 33.70
C GLN A 72 -0.65 -6.11 34.36
N GLN A 73 -0.17 -7.10 33.61
CA GLN A 73 0.83 -8.05 34.09
C GLN A 73 2.25 -7.44 34.22
N ARG A 74 2.48 -6.25 33.64
CA ARG A 74 3.78 -5.57 33.64
C ARG A 74 3.83 -4.37 34.56
N ILE A 75 2.76 -3.59 34.61
CA ILE A 75 2.66 -2.39 35.43
C ILE A 75 1.26 -2.23 36.01
N ASP A 76 1.16 -1.49 37.11
CA ASP A 76 -0.12 -0.90 37.50
C ASP A 76 -0.45 0.22 36.49
N ILE A 77 -1.53 0.05 35.72
CA ILE A 77 -1.97 1.04 34.73
C ILE A 77 -2.24 2.39 35.41
N LYS A 78 -2.62 2.41 36.69
CA LYS A 78 -2.82 3.67 37.44
C LYS A 78 -1.54 4.44 37.72
N ALA A 79 -0.37 3.83 37.51
CA ALA A 79 0.91 4.52 37.61
C ALA A 79 1.33 5.19 36.29
N VAL A 80 0.58 5.03 35.19
CA VAL A 80 0.89 5.67 33.91
C VAL A 80 0.63 7.18 34.00
N ASP A 81 1.65 7.97 33.66
CA ASP A 81 1.58 9.43 33.63
C ASP A 81 1.19 9.92 32.23
N TYR A 82 1.80 9.33 31.19
CA TYR A 82 1.67 9.80 29.81
C TYR A 82 1.21 8.70 28.85
N VAL A 83 0.37 9.09 27.90
CA VAL A 83 0.10 8.31 26.69
C VAL A 83 0.51 9.13 25.48
N ILE A 84 1.62 8.74 24.86
CA ILE A 84 2.20 9.35 23.67
C ILE A 84 1.57 8.70 22.42
N LEU A 85 1.09 9.52 21.50
CA LEU A 85 0.44 9.08 20.28
C LEU A 85 1.25 9.57 19.06
N GLY A 86 1.81 8.62 18.31
CA GLY A 86 2.46 8.88 17.04
C GLY A 86 1.47 9.32 15.97
N HIS A 87 0.24 8.79 15.98
CA HIS A 87 -0.90 9.32 15.23
C HIS A 87 -2.22 8.97 15.93
N VAL A 88 -3.28 9.70 15.58
CA VAL A 88 -4.64 9.47 16.07
C VAL A 88 -5.51 8.85 14.97
N ASN A 89 -6.17 7.75 15.32
CA ASN A 89 -7.13 7.07 14.46
C ASN A 89 -8.38 6.75 15.27
N PRO A 90 -9.61 6.95 14.74
CA PRO A 90 -10.85 6.54 15.40
C PRO A 90 -10.83 5.11 15.96
N ASN A 91 -10.14 4.18 15.29
CA ASN A 91 -10.01 2.80 15.76
C ASN A 91 -9.20 2.64 17.06
N ARG A 92 -8.36 3.60 17.44
CA ARG A 92 -7.65 3.59 18.73
C ARG A 92 -8.51 4.17 19.86
N ALA A 93 -9.60 4.87 19.53
CA ALA A 93 -10.44 5.56 20.52
C ALA A 93 -10.96 4.61 21.60
N ALA A 94 -11.37 3.39 21.24
CA ALA A 94 -11.84 2.38 22.19
C ALA A 94 -10.79 2.10 23.29
N THR A 95 -9.56 1.77 22.88
CA THR A 95 -8.46 1.50 23.82
C THR A 95 -8.11 2.71 24.69
N LEU A 96 -8.08 3.90 24.09
CA LEU A 96 -7.76 5.14 24.80
C LEU A 96 -8.84 5.54 25.82
N LYS A 97 -10.13 5.31 25.50
CA LYS A 97 -11.26 5.50 26.44
C LYS A 97 -11.08 4.57 27.65
N THR A 98 -10.86 3.28 27.42
CA THR A 98 -10.68 2.30 28.51
C THR A 98 -9.44 2.60 29.37
N LEU A 99 -8.31 3.01 28.77
CA LEU A 99 -7.13 3.42 29.55
C LEU A 99 -7.44 4.60 30.48
N ARG A 100 -8.18 5.60 29.99
CA ARG A 100 -8.54 6.78 30.77
C ARG A 100 -9.56 6.48 31.88
N GLU A 101 -10.45 5.53 31.68
CA GLU A 101 -11.34 5.03 32.73
C GLU A 101 -10.57 4.38 33.88
N ILE A 102 -9.49 3.65 33.57
CA ILE A 102 -8.63 3.00 34.57
C ILE A 102 -7.69 4.01 35.24
N ALA A 103 -7.14 4.94 34.46
CA ALA A 103 -6.12 5.91 34.86
C ALA A 103 -6.51 7.33 34.40
N PRO A 104 -7.43 8.00 35.12
CA PRO A 104 -7.98 9.30 34.71
C PRO A 104 -6.96 10.45 34.76
N GLN A 105 -5.85 10.27 35.48
CA GLN A 105 -4.76 11.25 35.59
C GLN A 105 -3.87 11.33 34.35
N ILE A 106 -3.98 10.39 33.41
CA ILE A 106 -3.13 10.35 32.20
C ILE A 106 -3.21 11.68 31.44
N THR A 107 -2.03 12.19 31.08
CA THR A 107 -1.86 13.27 30.11
C THR A 107 -1.51 12.68 28.74
N PHE A 108 -2.28 13.03 27.71
CA PHE A 108 -1.96 12.62 26.35
C PHE A 108 -0.86 13.51 25.77
N VAL A 109 0.02 12.95 24.97
CA VAL A 109 1.11 13.67 24.28
C VAL A 109 0.98 13.39 22.80
N CYS A 110 0.80 14.43 21.99
CA CYS A 110 0.61 14.27 20.54
C CYS A 110 0.93 15.57 19.79
N SER A 111 0.90 15.51 18.47
CA SER A 111 1.07 16.69 17.62
C SER A 111 -0.14 17.63 17.71
N ASN A 112 0.00 18.85 17.19
CA ASN A 112 -1.10 19.81 17.17
C ASN A 112 -2.33 19.29 16.38
N PRO A 113 -2.19 18.72 15.16
CA PRO A 113 -3.32 18.08 14.48
C PRO A 113 -3.84 16.85 15.26
N GLY A 114 -2.95 16.10 15.91
CA GLY A 114 -3.30 14.96 16.76
C GLY A 114 -4.21 15.36 17.92
N ALA A 115 -3.95 16.51 18.56
CA ALA A 115 -4.79 17.00 19.65
C ALA A 115 -6.23 17.30 19.21
N ILE A 116 -6.39 17.86 18.00
CA ILE A 116 -7.72 18.13 17.41
C ILE A 116 -8.43 16.80 17.13
N ASN A 117 -7.74 15.87 16.46
CA ASN A 117 -8.27 14.54 16.14
C ASN A 117 -8.64 13.75 17.40
N LEU A 118 -7.83 13.84 18.46
CA LEU A 118 -8.04 13.11 19.72
C LEU A 118 -9.28 13.61 20.45
N LYS A 119 -9.45 14.94 20.56
CA LYS A 119 -10.64 15.55 21.16
C LYS A 119 -11.91 15.16 20.41
N ALA A 120 -11.85 15.11 19.07
CA ALA A 120 -12.95 14.64 18.25
C ALA A 120 -13.23 13.14 18.46
N ALA A 121 -12.21 12.29 18.41
CA ALA A 121 -12.35 10.84 18.54
C ALA A 121 -12.84 10.38 19.92
N LEU A 122 -12.46 11.10 20.98
CA LEU A 122 -12.90 10.83 22.35
C LEU A 122 -14.14 11.63 22.77
N GLU A 123 -14.64 12.52 21.91
CA GLU A 123 -15.79 13.39 22.18
C GLU A 123 -15.62 14.21 23.48
N ASN A 124 -14.40 14.68 23.75
CA ASN A 124 -14.05 15.39 24.97
C ASN A 124 -13.07 16.55 24.69
N GLN A 125 -13.50 17.78 24.97
CA GLN A 125 -12.71 18.99 24.70
C GLN A 125 -11.70 19.33 25.81
N ASP A 126 -11.95 18.85 27.03
CA ASP A 126 -11.20 19.16 28.26
C ASP A 126 -10.15 18.09 28.58
N LEU A 127 -9.69 17.35 27.56
CA LEU A 127 -8.63 16.37 27.72
C LEU A 127 -7.30 17.06 28.10
N PRO A 128 -6.58 16.57 29.13
CA PRO A 128 -5.21 16.98 29.41
C PRO A 128 -4.32 16.49 28.27
N ILE A 129 -3.89 17.43 27.44
CA ILE A 129 -3.05 17.17 26.27
C ILE A 129 -1.84 18.09 26.32
N LEU A 130 -0.66 17.49 26.23
CA LEU A 130 0.59 18.17 25.94
C LEU A 130 0.84 18.11 24.43
N VAL A 131 0.84 19.28 23.78
CA VAL A 131 1.02 19.39 22.33
C VAL A 131 2.49 19.57 22.02
N MET A 132 3.01 18.75 21.12
CA MET A 132 4.40 18.79 20.65
C MET A 132 4.49 19.33 19.21
N ARG A 133 5.36 20.33 19.00
CA ARG A 133 5.60 21.05 17.73
C ARG A 133 7.01 20.83 17.20
N GLY A 134 7.90 20.28 18.02
CA GLY A 134 9.21 19.75 17.63
C GLY A 134 10.40 20.43 18.29
N ASP A 135 10.15 21.50 19.04
CA ASP A 135 11.11 22.19 19.89
C ASP A 135 10.98 21.79 21.37
N GLU A 136 9.84 21.22 21.75
CA GLU A 136 9.59 20.74 23.10
C GLU A 136 10.18 19.34 23.35
N THR A 137 10.59 19.08 24.60
CA THR A 137 11.00 17.76 25.07
C THR A 137 10.12 17.31 26.25
N LEU A 138 10.17 16.01 26.55
CA LEU A 138 9.47 15.41 27.69
C LEU A 138 10.43 14.55 28.49
N ASP A 139 10.86 15.07 29.64
CA ASP A 139 11.69 14.34 30.60
C ASP A 139 10.84 13.34 31.40
N LEU A 140 11.11 12.06 31.18
CA LEU A 140 10.56 10.94 31.95
C LEU A 140 11.47 10.53 33.11
N GLY A 141 12.63 11.18 33.31
CA GLY A 141 13.62 10.82 34.30
C GLY A 141 14.59 9.72 33.81
N LYS A 142 15.60 9.42 34.63
CA LYS A 142 16.67 8.43 34.31
C LYS A 142 17.37 8.62 32.95
N GLY A 143 17.39 9.85 32.43
CA GLY A 143 18.01 10.20 31.15
C GLY A 143 17.05 10.16 29.95
N HIS A 144 15.82 9.69 30.12
CA HIS A 144 14.81 9.65 29.06
C HIS A 144 14.19 11.04 28.81
N ASP A 145 14.96 11.94 28.18
CA ASP A 145 14.50 13.25 27.71
C ASP A 145 14.00 13.14 26.27
N LEU A 146 12.70 12.79 26.13
CA LEU A 146 12.11 12.46 24.83
C LEU A 146 12.02 13.69 23.93
N GLN A 147 12.47 13.53 22.69
CA GLN A 147 12.38 14.54 21.63
C GLN A 147 11.28 14.17 20.65
N PHE A 148 10.55 15.16 20.15
CA PHE A 148 9.41 14.93 19.26
C PHE A 148 9.68 15.51 17.87
N ILE A 149 9.39 14.74 16.82
CA ILE A 149 9.69 15.13 15.45
C ILE A 149 8.40 15.00 14.62
N PRO A 150 7.67 16.11 14.36
CA PRO A 150 6.51 16.07 13.48
C PRO A 150 6.91 15.65 12.06
N THR A 151 6.27 14.59 11.57
CA THR A 151 6.50 13.99 10.24
C THR A 151 5.19 13.88 9.46
N PRO A 152 4.40 14.97 9.32
CA PRO A 152 3.06 14.90 8.77
C PRO A 152 3.06 14.52 7.28
N ASN A 153 2.05 13.77 6.87
CA ASN A 153 1.77 13.50 5.47
C ASN A 153 0.24 13.56 5.22
N PRO A 154 -0.21 13.59 3.95
CA PRO A 154 -1.63 13.71 3.64
C PRO A 154 -2.53 12.62 4.24
N ARG A 155 -2.02 11.40 4.51
CA ARG A 155 -2.79 10.35 5.19
C ARG A 155 -2.78 10.51 6.71
N TYR A 156 -1.63 10.89 7.27
CA TYR A 156 -1.39 11.08 8.70
C TYR A 156 -0.90 12.51 8.94
N ALA A 157 -1.85 13.46 8.89
CA ALA A 157 -1.54 14.89 9.08
C ALA A 157 -1.03 15.18 10.51
N ASP A 158 -1.28 14.26 11.43
CA ASP A 158 -0.90 14.31 12.84
C ASP A 158 0.33 13.46 13.19
N GLU A 159 1.02 12.87 12.20
CA GLU A 159 2.13 11.96 12.44
C GLU A 159 3.28 12.62 13.21
N LEU A 160 3.73 11.93 14.27
CA LEU A 160 4.71 12.38 15.22
C LEU A 160 5.67 11.24 15.55
N CYS A 161 6.93 11.36 15.16
CA CYS A 161 7.97 10.48 15.67
C CYS A 161 8.41 10.93 17.07
N THR A 162 8.87 9.99 17.89
CA THR A 162 9.47 10.27 19.19
C THR A 162 10.86 9.65 19.25
N TYR A 163 11.87 10.42 19.64
CA TYR A 163 13.24 9.95 19.81
C TYR A 163 13.61 9.95 21.28
N ASP A 164 14.16 8.83 21.76
CA ASP A 164 14.69 8.71 23.12
C ASP A 164 16.24 8.67 23.07
N PRO A 165 16.92 9.77 23.47
CA PRO A 165 18.38 9.83 23.46
C PRO A 165 19.05 8.81 24.40
N GLN A 166 18.40 8.43 25.50
CA GLN A 166 18.96 7.48 26.47
C GLN A 166 19.12 6.08 25.87
N THR A 167 18.16 5.70 25.03
CA THR A 167 18.14 4.37 24.40
C THR A 167 18.50 4.40 22.93
N GLU A 168 18.70 5.57 22.32
CA GLU A 168 18.95 5.76 20.88
C GLU A 168 17.85 5.10 20.01
N ILE A 169 16.62 5.06 20.53
CA ILE A 169 15.44 4.48 19.88
C ILE A 169 14.61 5.61 19.25
N LEU A 170 14.28 5.46 17.97
CA LEU A 170 13.26 6.28 17.32
C LEU A 170 11.96 5.48 17.23
N PHE A 171 10.94 5.91 17.97
CA PHE A 171 9.56 5.47 17.79
C PHE A 171 9.01 6.13 16.53
N SER A 172 8.98 5.37 15.44
CA SER A 172 8.80 5.88 14.08
C SER A 172 7.36 5.79 13.57
N ASP A 173 6.42 5.35 14.42
CA ASP A 173 5.00 5.16 14.11
C ASP A 173 4.77 4.47 12.76
N LYS A 174 4.33 5.19 11.71
CA LYS A 174 4.06 4.61 10.39
C LYS A 174 5.31 4.49 9.53
N LEU A 175 6.39 5.22 9.78
CA LEU A 175 7.65 5.09 9.03
C LEU A 175 8.35 3.75 9.33
N PHE A 176 9.02 3.21 8.31
CA PHE A 176 9.86 2.00 8.35
C PHE A 176 9.18 0.66 8.71
N GLY A 177 7.84 0.65 8.86
CA GLY A 177 7.08 -0.55 9.21
C GLY A 177 6.99 -1.61 8.12
N ALA A 178 6.38 -2.74 8.47
CA ALA A 178 5.96 -3.78 7.53
C ALA A 178 4.74 -4.54 8.07
N HIS A 179 3.79 -4.88 7.20
CA HIS A 179 2.65 -5.72 7.58
C HIS A 179 3.00 -7.20 7.45
N ILE A 180 3.64 -7.70 8.51
CA ILE A 180 3.98 -9.12 8.68
C ILE A 180 3.83 -9.51 10.15
N CYS A 181 3.22 -10.66 10.40
CA CYS A 181 3.13 -11.25 11.73
C CYS A 181 4.12 -12.41 11.85
N GLY A 182 5.05 -12.31 12.80
CA GLY A 182 6.05 -13.33 13.06
C GLY A 182 6.42 -13.42 14.54
N ASP A 183 7.18 -14.46 14.88
CA ASP A 183 7.72 -14.64 16.23
C ASP A 183 8.97 -13.78 16.46
N GLN A 184 9.68 -13.40 15.41
CA GLN A 184 10.81 -12.49 15.48
C GLN A 184 10.36 -11.07 15.86
N VAL A 185 10.93 -10.53 16.94
CA VAL A 185 10.70 -9.15 17.40
C VAL A 185 11.60 -8.16 16.65
N PHE A 186 12.82 -8.57 16.32
CA PHE A 186 13.78 -7.80 15.54
C PHE A 186 13.89 -8.34 14.11
N ASP A 187 14.44 -7.52 13.23
CA ASP A 187 14.52 -7.74 11.79
C ASP A 187 15.77 -8.50 11.33
N GLU A 188 16.08 -9.63 11.96
CA GLU A 188 17.22 -10.45 11.55
C GLU A 188 16.97 -11.10 10.18
N GLY A 189 17.86 -10.83 9.22
CA GLY A 189 17.76 -11.31 7.84
C GLY A 189 17.06 -10.32 6.90
N TRP A 190 17.84 -9.67 6.02
CA TRP A 190 17.33 -8.68 5.07
C TRP A 190 16.24 -9.24 4.14
N GLU A 191 16.54 -10.36 3.47
CA GLU A 191 15.67 -10.94 2.44
C GLU A 191 14.30 -11.39 2.97
N VAL A 192 14.22 -11.72 4.26
CA VAL A 192 12.98 -12.19 4.90
C VAL A 192 11.91 -11.10 4.91
N PHE A 193 12.30 -9.84 5.06
CA PHE A 193 11.39 -8.71 5.23
C PHE A 193 11.38 -7.75 4.04
N ASN A 194 12.34 -7.85 3.12
CA ASN A 194 12.54 -6.88 2.06
C ASN A 194 11.30 -6.69 1.19
N GLU A 195 10.65 -7.80 0.80
CA GLU A 195 9.42 -7.78 0.01
C GLU A 195 8.28 -7.02 0.72
N ASP A 196 8.09 -7.29 2.02
CA ASP A 196 7.02 -6.69 2.83
C ASP A 196 7.29 -5.21 3.15
N ARG A 197 8.57 -4.86 3.38
CA ARG A 197 9.02 -3.47 3.56
C ARG A 197 8.81 -2.65 2.30
N ARG A 198 9.17 -3.19 1.14
CA ARG A 198 8.95 -2.53 -0.14
C ARG A 198 7.46 -2.36 -0.41
N TYR A 199 6.66 -3.39 -0.18
CA TYR A 199 5.21 -3.30 -0.36
C TYR A 199 4.58 -2.26 0.58
N TYR A 200 5.00 -2.25 1.84
CA TYR A 200 4.57 -1.25 2.83
C TYR A 200 4.92 0.17 2.37
N PHE A 201 6.17 0.42 1.94
CA PHE A 201 6.58 1.71 1.38
C PHE A 201 5.72 2.10 0.17
N ASP A 202 5.57 1.19 -0.78
CA ASP A 202 4.83 1.43 -2.01
C ASP A 202 3.35 1.80 -1.75
N CYS A 203 2.71 1.20 -0.75
CA CYS A 203 1.32 1.48 -0.39
C CYS A 203 1.16 2.74 0.47
N LEU A 204 2.04 2.97 1.43
CA LEU A 204 1.87 4.00 2.47
C LEU A 204 2.69 5.26 2.24
N MET A 205 3.85 5.14 1.60
CA MET A 205 4.87 6.19 1.53
C MET A 205 5.00 6.79 0.13
N ALA A 206 4.95 5.95 -0.92
CA ALA A 206 5.15 6.39 -2.30
C ALA A 206 4.21 7.54 -2.74
N PRO A 207 2.91 7.59 -2.38
CA PRO A 207 2.02 8.72 -2.70
C PRO A 207 2.35 10.03 -1.97
N HIS A 208 3.25 9.99 -0.98
CA HIS A 208 3.65 11.08 -0.10
C HIS A 208 5.18 11.27 -0.09
N ALA A 209 5.85 10.86 -1.17
CA ALA A 209 7.31 10.77 -1.24
C ALA A 209 8.03 12.06 -0.80
N ARG A 210 7.50 13.25 -1.14
CA ARG A 210 8.11 14.53 -0.74
C ARG A 210 8.12 14.74 0.78
N GLN A 211 7.00 14.41 1.44
CA GLN A 211 6.88 14.51 2.89
C GLN A 211 7.76 13.47 3.59
N VAL A 212 7.87 12.26 3.01
CA VAL A 212 8.78 11.22 3.50
C VAL A 212 10.23 11.65 3.37
N GLU A 213 10.64 12.25 2.24
CA GLU A 213 11.99 12.82 2.06
C GLU A 213 12.32 13.85 3.14
N THR A 214 11.39 14.77 3.39
CA THR A 214 11.52 15.80 4.43
C THR A 214 11.63 15.17 5.83
N ALA A 215 10.86 14.11 6.11
CA ALA A 215 10.97 13.37 7.37
C ALA A 215 12.35 12.70 7.50
N LEU A 216 12.85 12.04 6.45
CA LEU A 216 14.18 11.42 6.45
C LEU A 216 15.30 12.44 6.70
N ASP A 217 15.16 13.66 6.18
CA ASP A 217 16.15 14.73 6.39
C ASP A 217 16.16 15.22 7.85
N LYS A 218 14.98 15.35 8.49
CA LYS A 218 14.90 15.67 9.93
C LYS A 218 15.51 14.60 10.82
N LEU A 219 15.46 13.33 10.40
CA LEU A 219 15.95 12.19 11.16
C LEU A 219 17.45 11.91 10.94
N ALA A 220 18.08 12.53 9.94
CA ALA A 220 19.42 12.17 9.47
C ALA A 220 20.52 12.38 10.51
N ASP A 221 20.40 13.41 11.36
CA ASP A 221 21.44 13.80 12.32
C ASP A 221 21.26 13.14 13.70
N LEU A 222 20.19 12.36 13.90
CA LEU A 222 19.93 11.67 15.14
C LEU A 222 20.75 10.36 15.23
N PRO A 223 21.46 10.09 16.34
CA PRO A 223 22.17 8.84 16.52
C PRO A 223 21.19 7.71 16.84
N ILE A 224 20.58 7.14 15.81
CA ILE A 224 19.54 6.11 15.97
C ILE A 224 20.15 4.71 15.78
N ARG A 225 19.94 3.82 16.75
CA ARG A 225 20.34 2.40 16.66
C ARG A 225 19.15 1.44 16.46
N LEU A 226 17.93 1.94 16.60
CA LEU A 226 16.70 1.14 16.50
C LEU A 226 15.53 1.98 16.02
N TYR A 227 14.85 1.55 14.96
CA TYR A 227 13.49 2.03 14.67
C TYR A 227 12.46 1.15 15.38
N ALA A 228 11.75 1.76 16.31
CA ALA A 228 10.59 1.21 16.99
C ALA A 228 9.33 1.51 16.15
N THR A 229 9.08 0.64 15.17
CA THR A 229 8.01 0.78 14.18
C THR A 229 6.64 0.44 14.78
N GLY A 230 5.58 1.06 14.26
CA GLY A 230 4.20 0.75 14.66
C GLY A 230 3.69 -0.61 14.15
N HIS A 231 4.31 -1.17 13.11
CA HIS A 231 3.93 -2.44 12.49
C HIS A 231 5.15 -3.30 12.12
N GLY A 232 5.07 -4.59 12.40
CA GLY A 232 6.08 -5.58 12.01
C GLY A 232 7.20 -5.72 13.04
N PRO A 233 8.39 -6.19 12.64
CA PRO A 233 9.56 -6.24 13.50
C PRO A 233 10.16 -4.84 13.71
N LEU A 234 10.90 -4.70 14.82
CA LEU A 234 11.76 -3.55 15.06
C LEU A 234 12.95 -3.57 14.12
N VAL A 235 13.38 -2.40 13.63
CA VAL A 235 14.46 -2.30 12.64
C VAL A 235 15.76 -1.96 13.34
N ARG A 236 16.60 -2.98 13.53
CA ARG A 236 17.94 -2.88 14.13
C ARG A 236 19.01 -3.26 13.12
N TYR A 237 18.92 -4.48 12.57
CA TYR A 237 19.97 -5.05 11.74
C TYR A 237 19.97 -4.44 10.34
N ALA A 238 18.78 -4.14 9.82
CA ALA A 238 18.61 -3.53 8.51
C ALA A 238 18.55 -2.01 8.56
N LEU A 239 18.80 -1.35 9.70
CA LEU A 239 18.55 0.08 9.89
C LEU A 239 19.17 0.91 8.77
N GLN A 240 20.49 0.82 8.57
CA GLN A 240 21.17 1.58 7.51
C GLN A 240 20.68 1.22 6.11
N GLY A 241 20.50 -0.08 5.83
CA GLY A 241 20.04 -0.55 4.53
C GLY A 241 18.63 -0.07 4.20
N LEU A 242 17.71 -0.12 5.17
CA LEU A 242 16.32 0.29 4.99
C LEU A 242 16.20 1.80 4.85
N THR A 243 16.97 2.58 5.63
CA THR A 243 17.02 4.04 5.49
C THR A 243 17.54 4.45 4.12
N HIS A 244 18.57 3.76 3.63
CA HIS A 244 19.08 3.97 2.27
C HIS A 244 18.01 3.63 1.22
N SER A 245 17.37 2.46 1.32
CA SER A 245 16.30 2.07 0.40
C SER A 245 15.12 3.03 0.42
N TYR A 246 14.69 3.52 1.59
CA TYR A 246 13.63 4.55 1.70
C TYR A 246 14.02 5.81 0.94
N ARG A 247 15.27 6.27 1.04
CA ARG A 247 15.76 7.45 0.31
C ARG A 247 15.78 7.19 -1.20
N GLU A 248 16.28 6.04 -1.66
CA GLU A 248 16.28 5.66 -3.07
C GLU A 248 14.86 5.58 -3.64
N TRP A 249 13.95 4.85 -2.98
CA TRP A 249 12.56 4.69 -3.44
C TRP A 249 11.82 6.02 -3.45
N THR A 250 12.08 6.89 -2.48
CA THR A 250 11.51 8.24 -2.43
C THR A 250 12.02 9.08 -3.60
N GLN A 251 13.32 9.06 -3.88
CA GLN A 251 13.91 9.77 -5.03
C GLN A 251 13.38 9.27 -6.38
N GLN A 252 13.13 7.96 -6.52
CA GLN A 252 12.50 7.40 -7.71
C GLN A 252 11.09 7.97 -7.94
N GLN A 253 10.32 8.20 -6.88
CA GLN A 253 8.99 8.81 -6.98
C GLN A 253 9.05 10.31 -7.23
N THR A 254 9.96 11.04 -6.57
CA THR A 254 10.05 12.49 -6.72
C THR A 254 10.62 12.91 -8.09
N ASN A 255 11.50 12.10 -8.67
CA ASN A 255 12.12 12.32 -9.99
C ASN A 255 11.33 11.74 -11.17
N ALA A 256 10.15 11.17 -10.95
CA ALA A 256 9.34 10.62 -12.04
C ALA A 256 8.89 11.71 -13.03
N ASP A 257 9.01 11.42 -14.34
CA ASP A 257 8.66 12.34 -15.43
C ASP A 257 7.19 12.79 -15.43
N MET A 258 6.32 11.98 -14.81
CA MET A 258 4.88 12.16 -14.87
C MET A 258 4.28 11.97 -13.48
N ARG A 259 3.33 12.85 -13.15
CA ARG A 259 2.66 12.87 -11.85
C ARG A 259 1.15 13.06 -11.98
N VAL A 260 0.40 12.48 -11.05
CA VAL A 260 -1.05 12.65 -10.91
C VAL A 260 -1.37 13.28 -9.57
N ALA A 261 -2.17 14.35 -9.57
CA ALA A 261 -2.70 14.92 -8.33
C ALA A 261 -3.90 14.09 -7.87
N LEU A 262 -3.82 13.41 -6.72
CA LEU A 262 -4.90 12.62 -6.16
C LEU A 262 -5.48 13.35 -4.95
N ILE A 263 -6.57 14.07 -5.18
CA ILE A 263 -7.24 14.93 -4.20
C ILE A 263 -8.39 14.15 -3.57
N TYR A 264 -8.48 14.12 -2.24
CA TYR A 264 -9.57 13.42 -1.56
C TYR A 264 -9.93 14.06 -0.22
N ALA A 265 -11.15 13.77 0.24
CA ALA A 265 -11.58 13.89 1.64
C ALA A 265 -12.15 12.55 2.11
N SER A 266 -12.22 12.29 3.41
CA SER A 266 -12.76 11.02 3.91
C SER A 266 -13.20 11.07 5.37
N ALA A 267 -14.49 11.28 5.61
CA ALA A 267 -15.07 11.32 6.96
C ALA A 267 -14.83 10.04 7.80
N TYR A 268 -15.02 8.86 7.21
CA TYR A 268 -14.93 7.56 7.93
C TYR A 268 -13.84 6.64 7.35
N GLY A 269 -12.85 7.19 6.66
CA GLY A 269 -11.74 6.42 6.07
C GLY A 269 -12.03 5.60 4.80
N ASN A 270 -13.30 5.35 4.43
CA ASN A 270 -13.61 4.53 3.25
C ASN A 270 -13.13 5.16 1.93
N THR A 271 -13.34 6.46 1.73
CA THR A 271 -12.85 7.16 0.52
C THR A 271 -11.33 7.20 0.50
N ALA A 272 -10.66 7.41 1.64
CA ALA A 272 -9.21 7.32 1.73
C ALA A 272 -8.67 5.92 1.38
N THR A 273 -9.40 4.86 1.76
CA THR A 273 -9.05 3.47 1.41
C THR A 273 -9.11 3.25 -0.10
N VAL A 274 -10.13 3.78 -0.77
CA VAL A 274 -10.24 3.76 -2.25
C VAL A 274 -9.13 4.58 -2.90
N ALA A 275 -8.83 5.76 -2.35
CA ALA A 275 -7.75 6.63 -2.82
C ALA A 275 -6.40 5.91 -2.86
N GLN A 276 -6.07 5.15 -1.81
CA GLN A 276 -4.82 4.40 -1.72
C GLN A 276 -4.74 3.28 -2.76
N ALA A 277 -5.84 2.56 -3.01
CA ALA A 277 -5.86 1.53 -4.05
C ALA A 277 -5.61 2.13 -5.44
N ILE A 278 -6.25 3.26 -5.77
CA ILE A 278 -6.01 3.98 -7.03
C ILE A 278 -4.55 4.48 -7.09
N ALA A 279 -4.03 5.06 -6.00
CA ALA A 279 -2.65 5.54 -5.92
C ALA A 279 -1.63 4.42 -6.17
N ARG A 280 -1.86 3.23 -5.60
CA ARG A 280 -1.04 2.04 -5.83
C ARG A 280 -1.05 1.64 -7.30
N GLY A 281 -2.22 1.64 -7.93
CA GLY A 281 -2.36 1.37 -9.36
C GLY A 281 -1.56 2.32 -10.26
N ILE A 282 -1.57 3.61 -9.93
CA ILE A 282 -0.83 4.64 -10.67
C ILE A 282 0.69 4.48 -10.46
N THR A 283 1.13 4.36 -9.21
CA THR A 283 2.55 4.27 -8.83
C THR A 283 3.22 3.00 -9.34
N LYS A 284 2.56 1.83 -9.24
CA LYS A 284 3.10 0.58 -9.79
C LYS A 284 3.27 0.62 -11.31
N ALA A 285 2.43 1.40 -11.98
CA ALA A 285 2.51 1.63 -13.42
C ALA A 285 3.56 2.69 -13.78
N GLY A 286 4.43 3.11 -12.85
CA GLY A 286 5.56 4.01 -13.08
C GLY A 286 5.16 5.46 -13.35
N VAL A 287 4.06 5.92 -12.76
CA VAL A 287 3.65 7.34 -12.73
C VAL A 287 3.57 7.75 -11.26
N SER A 288 4.17 8.89 -10.89
CA SER A 288 4.12 9.34 -9.49
C SER A 288 2.74 9.86 -9.10
N VAL A 289 2.43 9.83 -7.81
CA VAL A 289 1.19 10.40 -7.25
C VAL A 289 1.55 11.51 -6.26
N GLU A 290 0.89 12.65 -6.39
CA GLU A 290 0.84 13.70 -5.37
C GLU A 290 -0.50 13.56 -4.66
N SER A 291 -0.52 12.82 -3.56
CA SER A 291 -1.75 12.66 -2.79
C SER A 291 -2.01 13.89 -1.93
N ILE A 292 -3.26 14.34 -1.90
CA ILE A 292 -3.70 15.58 -1.27
C ILE A 292 -4.96 15.28 -0.49
N ASN A 293 -4.89 15.40 0.84
CA ASN A 293 -6.08 15.40 1.67
C ASN A 293 -6.57 16.84 1.80
N CYS A 294 -7.62 17.18 1.06
CA CYS A 294 -8.09 18.56 0.99
C CYS A 294 -8.71 19.05 2.31
N GLU A 295 -8.97 18.18 3.28
CA GLU A 295 -9.42 18.58 4.63
C GLU A 295 -8.33 19.34 5.41
N PHE A 296 -7.05 19.13 5.08
CA PHE A 296 -5.90 19.69 5.81
C PHE A 296 -4.92 20.43 4.91
N THR A 297 -5.19 20.54 3.61
CA THR A 297 -4.27 21.16 2.64
C THR A 297 -4.75 22.55 2.25
N GLU A 298 -3.85 23.52 2.25
CA GLU A 298 -4.14 24.90 1.86
C GLU A 298 -4.46 25.01 0.35
N PRO A 299 -5.38 25.91 -0.06
CA PRO A 299 -5.77 26.09 -1.47
C PRO A 299 -4.62 26.28 -2.46
N GLU A 300 -3.58 27.02 -2.07
CA GLU A 300 -2.40 27.32 -2.89
C GLU A 300 -1.59 26.05 -3.21
N GLU A 301 -1.51 25.11 -2.27
CA GLU A 301 -0.83 23.83 -2.48
C GLU A 301 -1.61 22.94 -3.44
N ILE A 302 -2.95 22.91 -3.32
CA ILE A 302 -3.83 22.20 -4.25
C ILE A 302 -3.63 22.77 -5.67
N LYS A 303 -3.63 24.10 -5.80
CA LYS A 303 -3.41 24.78 -7.07
C LYS A 303 -2.07 24.40 -7.70
N ALA A 304 -0.97 24.51 -6.95
CA ALA A 304 0.37 24.20 -7.44
C ALA A 304 0.50 22.74 -7.90
N ALA A 305 -0.09 21.80 -7.15
CA ALA A 305 -0.08 20.40 -7.52
C ALA A 305 -0.86 20.13 -8.81
N VAL A 306 -2.05 20.73 -8.95
CA VAL A 306 -2.89 20.60 -10.15
C VAL A 306 -2.22 21.19 -11.38
N GLU A 307 -1.50 22.31 -11.26
CA GLU A 307 -0.73 22.91 -12.36
C GLU A 307 0.37 21.98 -12.84
N LYS A 308 1.15 21.41 -11.92
CA LYS A 308 2.32 20.56 -12.21
C LYS A 308 1.97 19.16 -12.72
N CYS A 309 0.85 18.58 -12.30
CA CYS A 309 0.51 17.19 -12.62
C CYS A 309 -0.05 17.01 -14.04
N ALA A 310 0.19 15.86 -14.66
CA ALA A 310 -0.30 15.52 -16.01
C ALA A 310 -1.80 15.16 -16.04
N GLY A 311 -2.35 14.78 -14.89
CA GLY A 311 -3.76 14.49 -14.67
C GLY A 311 -4.11 14.64 -13.19
N PHE A 312 -5.41 14.56 -12.88
CA PHE A 312 -5.89 14.61 -11.51
C PHE A 312 -7.03 13.61 -11.28
N VAL A 313 -7.19 13.21 -10.04
CA VAL A 313 -8.29 12.36 -9.57
C VAL A 313 -8.91 13.00 -8.34
N ILE A 314 -10.24 13.09 -8.28
CA ILE A 314 -10.98 13.65 -7.13
C ILE A 314 -11.81 12.56 -6.45
N GLY A 315 -11.57 12.38 -5.14
CA GLY A 315 -12.27 11.46 -4.26
C GLY A 315 -13.16 12.18 -3.25
N SER A 316 -14.43 11.80 -3.16
CA SER A 316 -15.35 12.43 -2.20
C SER A 316 -16.24 11.42 -1.48
N PRO A 317 -16.45 11.54 -0.15
CA PRO A 317 -17.62 10.95 0.48
C PRO A 317 -18.87 11.78 0.13
N THR A 318 -20.04 11.25 0.46
CA THR A 318 -21.30 12.02 0.44
C THR A 318 -21.80 12.26 1.87
N LEU A 319 -21.94 13.52 2.26
CA LEU A 319 -22.43 13.94 3.58
C LEU A 319 -23.68 14.80 3.39
N GLY A 320 -24.84 14.32 3.86
CA GLY A 320 -26.11 15.04 3.72
C GLY A 320 -26.48 15.36 2.28
N GLY A 321 -26.20 14.46 1.34
CA GLY A 321 -26.45 14.65 -0.10
C GLY A 321 -25.47 15.59 -0.81
N HIS A 322 -24.38 16.01 -0.16
CA HIS A 322 -23.41 16.95 -0.72
C HIS A 322 -21.98 16.42 -0.61
N ALA A 323 -21.09 16.96 -1.44
CA ALA A 323 -19.65 16.83 -1.24
C ALA A 323 -19.24 17.67 -0.01
N PRO A 324 -18.27 17.23 0.81
CA PRO A 324 -17.73 18.05 1.90
C PRO A 324 -17.21 19.38 1.37
N THR A 325 -17.33 20.46 2.16
CA THR A 325 -16.84 21.79 1.81
C THR A 325 -15.41 21.79 1.26
N PRO A 326 -14.44 21.07 1.87
CA PRO A 326 -13.09 21.01 1.33
C PRO A 326 -12.99 20.48 -0.10
N VAL A 327 -13.84 19.49 -0.45
CA VAL A 327 -13.91 18.94 -1.82
C VAL A 327 -14.53 19.95 -2.78
N GLN A 328 -15.56 20.70 -2.35
CA GLN A 328 -16.16 21.74 -3.19
C GLN A 328 -15.15 22.85 -3.52
N THR A 329 -14.38 23.31 -2.53
CA THR A 329 -13.29 24.27 -2.72
C THR A 329 -12.23 23.72 -3.67
N ALA A 330 -11.77 22.49 -3.44
CA ALA A 330 -10.79 21.84 -4.29
C ALA A 330 -11.27 21.69 -5.75
N LEU A 331 -12.54 21.33 -5.97
CA LEU A 331 -13.15 21.27 -7.30
C LEU A 331 -13.15 22.65 -7.97
N GLY A 332 -13.46 23.72 -7.24
CA GLY A 332 -13.37 25.09 -7.76
C GLY A 332 -11.95 25.49 -8.19
N ILE A 333 -10.94 25.10 -7.39
CA ILE A 333 -9.53 25.31 -7.73
C ILE A 333 -9.16 24.53 -8.99
N VAL A 334 -9.55 23.26 -9.08
CA VAL A 334 -9.30 22.42 -10.27
C VAL A 334 -9.92 23.05 -11.51
N LEU A 335 -11.19 23.45 -11.45
CA LEU A 335 -11.90 24.04 -12.59
C LEU A 335 -11.32 25.38 -13.05
N SER A 336 -10.74 26.16 -12.13
CA SER A 336 -10.13 27.45 -12.45
C SER A 336 -8.67 27.36 -12.89
N THR A 337 -8.00 26.23 -12.64
CA THR A 337 -6.55 26.09 -12.80
C THR A 337 -6.16 25.04 -13.85
N ALA A 338 -6.82 23.88 -13.86
CA ALA A 338 -6.48 22.81 -14.79
C ALA A 338 -7.01 23.11 -16.20
N THR A 339 -6.18 22.81 -17.18
CA THR A 339 -6.58 22.79 -18.59
C THR A 339 -7.32 21.49 -18.90
N ASN A 340 -8.37 21.56 -19.73
CA ASN A 340 -9.22 20.40 -20.07
C ASN A 340 -8.53 19.30 -20.90
N ASN A 341 -7.27 19.49 -21.31
CA ASN A 341 -6.44 18.45 -21.91
C ASN A 341 -5.88 17.47 -20.86
N LYS A 342 -5.93 17.81 -19.57
CA LYS A 342 -5.53 16.92 -18.48
C LYS A 342 -6.55 15.79 -18.33
N LEU A 343 -6.06 14.60 -18.00
CA LEU A 343 -6.91 13.45 -17.73
C LEU A 343 -7.53 13.60 -16.33
N ALA A 344 -8.83 13.34 -16.21
CA ALA A 344 -9.58 13.42 -14.96
C ALA A 344 -10.03 12.02 -14.50
N GLY A 345 -10.18 11.84 -13.20
CA GLY A 345 -10.78 10.65 -12.59
C GLY A 345 -11.64 11.04 -11.41
N VAL A 346 -12.72 10.29 -11.15
CA VAL A 346 -13.63 10.57 -10.04
C VAL A 346 -13.96 9.27 -9.31
N PHE A 347 -13.91 9.32 -7.99
CA PHE A 347 -14.32 8.21 -7.14
C PHE A 347 -14.96 8.68 -5.84
N GLY A 348 -15.61 7.76 -5.12
CA GLY A 348 -16.13 8.06 -3.80
C GLY A 348 -16.79 6.89 -3.09
N SER A 349 -16.84 6.96 -1.76
CA SER A 349 -17.63 6.07 -0.93
C SER A 349 -18.90 6.76 -0.42
N PHE A 350 -20.00 6.03 -0.33
CA PHE A 350 -21.27 6.56 0.15
C PHE A 350 -22.09 5.51 0.91
N GLY A 351 -23.08 5.95 1.69
CA GLY A 351 -24.00 5.05 2.40
C GLY A 351 -25.25 4.73 1.56
N TRP A 352 -26.18 5.68 1.53
CA TRP A 352 -27.48 5.52 0.87
C TRP A 352 -27.54 6.14 -0.51
N SER A 353 -26.94 7.32 -0.68
CA SER A 353 -26.92 8.12 -1.90
C SER A 353 -25.52 8.68 -2.15
N GLY A 354 -25.15 8.84 -3.42
CA GLY A 354 -23.78 9.14 -3.87
C GLY A 354 -23.64 10.46 -4.63
N GLU A 355 -24.46 11.47 -4.31
CA GLU A 355 -24.61 12.71 -5.08
C GLU A 355 -23.29 13.50 -5.22
N ALA A 356 -22.39 13.38 -4.24
CA ALA A 356 -21.09 14.06 -4.32
C ALA A 356 -20.28 13.60 -5.54
N VAL A 357 -20.30 12.29 -5.84
CA VAL A 357 -19.60 11.72 -7.00
C VAL A 357 -20.24 12.20 -8.30
N ASP A 358 -21.58 12.22 -8.36
CA ASP A 358 -22.33 12.66 -9.53
C ASP A 358 -22.12 14.16 -9.81
N LEU A 359 -22.08 14.98 -8.76
CA LEU A 359 -21.79 16.42 -8.84
C LEU A 359 -20.40 16.66 -9.45
N ILE A 360 -19.37 16.00 -8.92
CA ILE A 360 -17.99 16.17 -9.37
C ILE A 360 -17.85 15.68 -10.82
N GLU A 361 -18.37 14.50 -11.13
CA GLU A 361 -18.37 13.94 -12.48
C GLU A 361 -19.07 14.89 -13.48
N GLY A 362 -20.26 15.38 -13.13
CA GLY A 362 -21.03 16.30 -13.95
C GLY A 362 -20.26 17.60 -14.24
N LYS A 363 -19.70 18.24 -13.21
CA LYS A 363 -18.93 19.49 -13.37
C LYS A 363 -17.69 19.32 -14.24
N LEU A 364 -17.01 18.18 -14.13
CA LEU A 364 -15.84 17.89 -14.96
C LEU A 364 -16.24 17.57 -16.41
N LYS A 365 -17.36 16.87 -16.63
CA LYS A 365 -17.92 16.66 -17.98
C LYS A 365 -18.31 17.97 -18.64
N ASP A 366 -19.01 18.85 -17.92
CA ASP A 366 -19.42 20.17 -18.40
C ASP A 366 -18.21 21.05 -18.77
N ALA A 367 -17.11 20.93 -18.03
CA ALA A 367 -15.85 21.62 -18.31
C ALA A 367 -15.01 20.97 -19.44
N GLY A 368 -15.48 19.86 -20.02
CA GLY A 368 -14.87 19.21 -21.19
C GLY A 368 -13.70 18.27 -20.88
N TYR A 369 -13.55 17.80 -19.63
CA TYR A 369 -12.50 16.85 -19.26
C TYR A 369 -12.75 15.45 -19.85
N ARG A 370 -11.65 14.75 -20.16
CA ARG A 370 -11.67 13.33 -20.49
C ARG A 370 -11.38 12.50 -19.26
N PHE A 371 -12.08 11.38 -19.13
CA PHE A 371 -11.91 10.49 -17.99
C PHE A 371 -10.90 9.38 -18.30
N GLY A 372 -10.01 9.10 -17.34
CA GLY A 372 -9.02 8.03 -17.44
C GLY A 372 -9.53 6.65 -17.08
N PHE A 373 -10.68 6.59 -16.39
CA PHE A 373 -11.44 5.38 -16.05
C PHE A 373 -12.89 5.76 -15.78
N ASP A 374 -13.78 4.77 -15.76
CA ASP A 374 -15.18 4.97 -15.40
C ASP A 374 -15.33 5.36 -13.92
N THR A 375 -16.19 6.34 -13.65
CA THR A 375 -16.40 6.89 -12.30
C THR A 375 -16.74 5.81 -11.28
N ILE A 376 -15.92 5.70 -10.22
CA ILE A 376 -16.01 4.62 -9.22
C ILE A 376 -16.93 5.04 -8.07
N ARG A 377 -17.94 4.23 -7.80
CA ARG A 377 -18.89 4.44 -6.69
C ARG A 377 -18.87 3.23 -5.76
N VAL A 378 -18.43 3.43 -4.51
CA VAL A 378 -18.34 2.35 -3.52
C VAL A 378 -19.41 2.53 -2.46
N LYS A 379 -20.32 1.56 -2.35
CA LYS A 379 -21.34 1.57 -1.29
C LYS A 379 -20.77 0.99 -0.01
N PHE A 380 -20.82 1.76 1.07
CA PHE A 380 -20.25 1.44 2.39
C PHE A 380 -18.75 1.10 2.33
N LYS A 381 -18.33 0.07 3.07
CA LYS A 381 -16.95 -0.32 3.30
C LYS A 381 -16.38 -1.09 2.09
N PRO A 382 -15.23 -0.68 1.53
CA PRO A 382 -14.57 -1.44 0.47
C PRO A 382 -14.22 -2.87 0.90
N ASN A 383 -14.38 -3.82 -0.03
CA ASN A 383 -13.90 -5.20 0.11
C ASN A 383 -12.72 -5.47 -0.85
N GLU A 384 -12.18 -6.68 -0.83
CA GLU A 384 -11.03 -7.07 -1.66
C GLU A 384 -11.24 -6.85 -3.15
N VAL A 385 -12.40 -7.26 -3.69
CA VAL A 385 -12.77 -7.04 -5.10
C VAL A 385 -12.82 -5.55 -5.43
N THR A 386 -13.34 -4.73 -4.51
CA THR A 386 -13.39 -3.27 -4.69
C THR A 386 -11.99 -2.68 -4.79
N LEU A 387 -11.08 -3.08 -3.89
CA LEU A 387 -9.69 -2.59 -3.89
C LEU A 387 -8.96 -2.96 -5.18
N GLN A 388 -9.12 -4.20 -5.64
CA GLN A 388 -8.55 -4.68 -6.90
C GLN A 388 -9.05 -3.84 -8.09
N THR A 389 -10.36 -3.63 -8.19
CA THR A 389 -10.97 -2.78 -9.24
C THR A 389 -10.40 -1.36 -9.22
N CYS A 390 -10.19 -0.78 -8.03
CA CYS A 390 -9.63 0.56 -7.88
C CYS A 390 -8.15 0.63 -8.28
N GLU A 391 -7.36 -0.40 -7.95
CA GLU A 391 -5.97 -0.52 -8.37
C GLU A 391 -5.84 -0.69 -9.89
N GLU A 392 -6.73 -1.48 -10.50
CA GLU A 392 -6.83 -1.63 -11.96
C GLU A 392 -7.18 -0.30 -12.64
N ALA A 393 -8.15 0.45 -12.10
CA ALA A 393 -8.50 1.78 -12.61
C ALA A 393 -7.32 2.77 -12.53
N GLY A 394 -6.56 2.76 -11.43
CA GLY A 394 -5.33 3.56 -11.30
C GLY A 394 -4.27 3.18 -12.34
N THR A 395 -4.14 1.88 -12.62
CA THR A 395 -3.23 1.37 -13.67
C THR A 395 -3.65 1.88 -15.05
N ASP A 396 -4.94 1.78 -15.38
CA ASP A 396 -5.49 2.25 -16.65
C ASP A 396 -5.30 3.76 -16.83
N PHE A 397 -5.47 4.54 -15.74
CA PHE A 397 -5.20 5.97 -15.72
C PHE A 397 -3.76 6.30 -16.11
N ALA A 398 -2.80 5.65 -15.45
CA ALA A 398 -1.37 5.82 -15.72
C ALA A 398 -1.02 5.43 -17.17
N GLN A 399 -1.59 4.34 -17.67
CA GLN A 399 -1.39 3.89 -19.04
C GLN A 399 -1.97 4.86 -20.07
N ALA A 400 -3.16 5.42 -19.79
CA ALA A 400 -3.76 6.44 -20.64
C ALA A 400 -2.88 7.69 -20.73
N LEU A 401 -2.33 8.16 -19.62
CA LEU A 401 -1.39 9.29 -19.60
C LEU A 401 -0.10 8.98 -20.38
N LYS A 402 0.53 7.83 -20.13
CA LYS A 402 1.73 7.39 -20.86
C LYS A 402 1.49 7.30 -22.37
N ARG A 403 0.32 6.80 -22.79
CA ARG A 403 -0.08 6.75 -24.21
C ARG A 403 -0.27 8.14 -24.80
N ALA A 404 -0.90 9.06 -24.06
CA ALA A 404 -1.08 10.44 -24.50
C ALA A 404 0.26 11.16 -24.68
N ALA A 405 1.18 11.03 -23.71
CA ALA A 405 2.53 11.57 -23.78
C ALA A 405 3.33 10.99 -24.96
N LYS A 406 3.29 9.66 -25.17
CA LYS A 406 3.94 9.01 -26.32
C LYS A 406 3.35 9.47 -27.66
N ARG A 407 2.04 9.71 -27.76
CA ARG A 407 1.42 10.22 -28.99
C ARG A 407 1.82 11.66 -29.31
N ALA A 408 2.11 12.48 -28.30
CA ALA A 408 2.59 13.85 -28.49
C ALA A 408 4.05 13.92 -29.00
N VAL A 409 4.83 12.85 -28.86
CA VAL A 409 6.29 12.83 -29.10
C VAL A 409 6.69 12.21 -30.46
N VAL A 410 5.79 11.57 -31.21
CA VAL A 410 6.24 10.61 -32.24
C VAL A 410 6.10 11.12 -33.69
N ALA A 411 7.25 11.38 -34.30
CA ALA A 411 7.69 10.57 -35.45
C ALA A 411 8.39 9.31 -34.90
N LYS A 412 8.00 8.10 -35.33
CA LYS A 412 8.56 6.84 -34.79
C LYS A 412 10.03 6.74 -35.20
N GLN A 413 10.94 6.80 -34.24
CA GLN A 413 12.31 6.39 -34.51
C GLN A 413 12.34 4.87 -34.79
N PRO A 414 13.12 4.42 -35.79
CA PRO A 414 13.27 3.00 -36.06
C PRO A 414 13.93 2.29 -34.87
N ALA A 415 13.55 1.02 -34.65
CA ALA A 415 14.12 0.23 -33.57
C ALA A 415 15.63 0.10 -33.69
N THR A 416 16.35 0.23 -32.58
CA THR A 416 17.82 0.14 -32.56
C THR A 416 18.28 -1.29 -32.92
N ASN A 417 19.54 -1.44 -33.33
CA ASN A 417 20.10 -2.77 -33.61
C ASN A 417 20.00 -3.70 -32.40
N VAL A 418 20.16 -3.17 -31.19
CA VAL A 418 20.01 -3.92 -29.93
C VAL A 418 18.57 -4.39 -29.76
N GLU A 419 17.59 -3.51 -29.93
CA GLU A 419 16.17 -3.87 -29.80
C GLU A 419 15.74 -4.93 -30.83
N GLN A 420 16.25 -4.82 -32.06
CA GLN A 420 15.99 -5.82 -33.11
C GLN A 420 16.59 -7.19 -32.75
N ALA A 421 17.82 -7.20 -32.21
CA ALA A 421 18.49 -8.42 -31.77
C ALA A 421 17.77 -9.07 -30.59
N VAL A 422 17.41 -8.30 -29.56
CA VAL A 422 16.63 -8.78 -28.40
C VAL A 422 15.25 -9.29 -28.85
N GLY A 423 14.64 -8.66 -29.86
CA GLY A 423 13.38 -9.13 -30.46
C GLY A 423 13.45 -10.53 -31.08
N ARG A 424 14.63 -11.11 -31.30
CA ARG A 424 14.81 -12.47 -31.80
C ARG A 424 14.74 -13.54 -30.72
N ILE A 425 14.70 -13.17 -29.45
CA ILE A 425 14.46 -14.11 -28.35
C ILE A 425 13.02 -14.62 -28.47
N VAL A 426 12.89 -15.95 -28.59
CA VAL A 426 11.60 -16.64 -28.70
C VAL A 426 11.23 -17.23 -27.35
N GLY A 427 9.97 -17.10 -26.96
CA GLY A 427 9.44 -17.76 -25.78
C GLY A 427 8.10 -18.43 -26.04
N SER A 428 7.79 -19.43 -25.22
CA SER A 428 6.51 -20.14 -25.26
C SER A 428 5.38 -19.19 -24.88
N LEU A 429 4.27 -19.28 -25.59
CA LEU A 429 3.08 -18.52 -25.27
C LEU A 429 2.27 -19.29 -24.21
N CYS A 430 2.14 -18.67 -23.05
CA CYS A 430 1.43 -19.25 -21.91
C CYS A 430 0.34 -18.29 -21.43
N VAL A 431 -0.67 -18.81 -20.74
CA VAL A 431 -1.51 -18.03 -19.85
C VAL A 431 -1.15 -18.38 -18.42
N VAL A 432 -0.66 -17.39 -17.68
CA VAL A 432 -0.50 -17.53 -16.23
C VAL A 432 -1.85 -17.19 -15.61
N THR A 433 -2.33 -18.02 -14.70
CA THR A 433 -3.56 -17.79 -13.93
C THR A 433 -3.26 -17.94 -12.45
N ALA A 434 -3.98 -17.19 -11.63
CA ALA A 434 -3.88 -17.32 -10.18
C ALA A 434 -5.18 -16.87 -9.52
N THR A 435 -5.40 -17.39 -8.32
CA THR A 435 -6.57 -17.15 -7.48
C THR A 435 -6.11 -16.73 -6.10
N GLN A 436 -6.64 -15.64 -5.57
CA GLN A 436 -6.40 -15.20 -4.19
C GLN A 436 -7.73 -14.77 -3.58
N GLY A 437 -8.20 -15.51 -2.58
CA GLY A 437 -9.54 -15.31 -2.03
C GLY A 437 -10.60 -15.44 -3.12
N GLU A 438 -11.39 -14.39 -3.31
CA GLU A 438 -12.43 -14.32 -4.35
C GLU A 438 -11.91 -13.80 -5.71
N VAL A 439 -10.66 -13.31 -5.77
CA VAL A 439 -10.10 -12.68 -6.96
C VAL A 439 -9.43 -13.71 -7.85
N LYS A 440 -9.92 -13.81 -9.09
CA LYS A 440 -9.36 -14.64 -10.17
C LYS A 440 -8.73 -13.75 -11.22
N THR A 441 -7.49 -14.04 -11.63
CA THR A 441 -6.81 -13.25 -12.67
C THR A 441 -5.99 -14.11 -13.61
N GLY A 442 -5.79 -13.60 -14.82
CA GLY A 442 -5.09 -14.28 -15.89
C GLY A 442 -4.39 -13.30 -16.82
N MET A 443 -3.18 -13.67 -17.27
CA MET A 443 -2.40 -12.88 -18.22
C MET A 443 -1.72 -13.76 -19.25
N LEU A 444 -1.64 -13.24 -20.48
CA LEU A 444 -0.80 -13.82 -21.52
C LEU A 444 0.67 -13.49 -21.22
N ALA A 445 1.50 -14.52 -21.13
CA ALA A 445 2.94 -14.42 -20.90
C ALA A 445 3.70 -15.08 -22.06
N SER A 446 4.83 -14.48 -22.43
CA SER A 446 5.75 -15.07 -23.42
C SER A 446 7.20 -15.15 -22.94
N TRP A 447 7.47 -14.74 -21.70
CA TRP A 447 8.78 -14.78 -21.07
C TRP A 447 8.75 -15.81 -19.95
N VAL A 448 8.67 -17.08 -20.37
CA VAL A 448 8.63 -18.27 -19.50
C VAL A 448 9.75 -19.20 -19.93
N THR A 449 10.57 -19.67 -18.98
CA THR A 449 11.72 -20.54 -19.29
C THR A 449 11.98 -21.49 -18.14
N GLN A 450 12.36 -22.75 -18.43
CA GLN A 450 12.78 -23.68 -17.39
C GLN A 450 14.08 -23.18 -16.73
N ALA A 451 14.11 -23.19 -15.40
CA ALA A 451 15.20 -22.67 -14.59
C ALA A 451 15.96 -23.78 -13.85
N SER A 452 15.30 -24.91 -13.55
CA SER A 452 15.90 -25.99 -12.76
C SER A 452 15.26 -27.35 -13.03
N PHE A 453 16.02 -28.41 -12.73
CA PHE A 453 15.58 -29.82 -12.81
C PHE A 453 15.20 -30.40 -11.45
N ASN A 454 15.86 -29.99 -10.36
CA ASN A 454 15.63 -30.53 -9.02
C ASN A 454 15.66 -29.43 -7.94
N PRO A 455 14.51 -29.06 -7.34
CA PRO A 455 13.16 -29.38 -7.84
C PRO A 455 12.95 -28.80 -9.25
N PRO A 456 12.01 -29.34 -10.05
CA PRO A 456 11.64 -28.72 -11.32
C PRO A 456 11.20 -27.28 -11.10
N GLY A 457 11.73 -26.35 -11.88
CA GLY A 457 11.41 -24.93 -11.70
C GLY A 457 11.51 -24.14 -12.98
N LEU A 458 10.87 -22.98 -12.97
CA LEU A 458 10.78 -22.07 -14.10
C LEU A 458 10.94 -20.61 -13.66
N THR A 459 11.27 -19.75 -14.61
CA THR A 459 11.19 -18.31 -14.47
C THR A 459 10.05 -17.73 -15.29
N ILE A 460 9.42 -16.68 -14.77
CA ILE A 460 8.44 -15.86 -15.47
C ILE A 460 8.79 -14.39 -15.27
N ALA A 461 8.80 -13.61 -16.34
CA ALA A 461 8.90 -12.16 -16.23
C ALA A 461 7.51 -11.50 -16.35
N VAL A 462 7.14 -10.71 -15.33
CA VAL A 462 5.83 -10.09 -15.16
C VAL A 462 5.99 -8.57 -15.10
N ALA A 463 5.32 -7.83 -15.99
CA ALA A 463 5.41 -6.36 -15.97
C ALA A 463 4.79 -5.80 -14.69
N LYS A 464 5.44 -4.82 -14.06
CA LYS A 464 5.02 -4.23 -12.76
C LYS A 464 3.60 -3.65 -12.77
N GLU A 465 3.17 -3.16 -13.93
CA GLU A 465 1.83 -2.62 -14.15
C GLU A 465 0.72 -3.66 -14.27
N ARG A 466 1.03 -4.96 -14.39
CA ARG A 466 -0.01 -5.99 -14.54
C ARG A 466 -0.74 -6.22 -13.22
N ALA A 467 -2.04 -6.49 -13.31
CA ALA A 467 -2.88 -6.87 -12.17
C ALA A 467 -2.38 -8.13 -11.43
N MET A 468 -1.56 -8.96 -12.09
CA MET A 468 -1.00 -10.19 -11.51
C MET A 468 0.24 -9.94 -10.62
N GLU A 469 0.74 -8.71 -10.51
CA GLU A 469 1.95 -8.40 -9.73
C GLU A 469 1.85 -8.86 -8.27
N THR A 470 0.69 -8.68 -7.63
CA THR A 470 0.40 -9.13 -6.26
C THR A 470 0.51 -10.64 -6.07
N LEU A 471 0.43 -11.42 -7.14
CA LEU A 471 0.50 -12.88 -7.13
C LEU A 471 1.92 -13.40 -7.40
N THR A 472 2.86 -12.49 -7.65
CA THR A 472 4.29 -12.80 -7.82
C THR A 472 5.06 -12.86 -6.51
N TYR A 473 4.41 -12.60 -5.37
CA TYR A 473 5.03 -12.55 -4.06
C TYR A 473 5.39 -13.95 -3.56
N THR A 474 6.43 -14.03 -2.74
CA THR A 474 6.95 -15.32 -2.25
C THR A 474 5.90 -16.10 -1.46
N GLY A 475 5.78 -17.40 -1.75
CA GLY A 475 4.76 -18.27 -1.16
C GLY A 475 3.44 -18.32 -1.93
N ASN A 476 3.18 -17.38 -2.84
CA ASN A 476 1.98 -17.43 -3.68
C ASN A 476 2.06 -18.55 -4.72
N GLN A 477 0.89 -18.97 -5.17
CA GLN A 477 0.71 -20.06 -6.12
C GLN A 477 0.03 -19.57 -7.40
N PHE A 478 0.39 -20.18 -8.52
CA PHE A 478 -0.19 -19.88 -9.82
C PHE A 478 -0.14 -21.11 -10.73
N VAL A 479 -0.88 -21.06 -11.83
CA VAL A 479 -0.88 -22.09 -12.87
C VAL A 479 -0.35 -21.50 -14.16
N VAL A 480 0.61 -22.18 -14.78
CA VAL A 480 1.08 -21.86 -16.14
C VAL A 480 0.37 -22.77 -17.12
N ASN A 481 -0.53 -22.21 -17.92
CA ASN A 481 -1.20 -22.90 -19.03
C ASN A 481 -0.40 -22.69 -20.31
N ILE A 482 0.31 -23.71 -20.76
CA ILE A 482 1.11 -23.68 -21.99
C ILE A 482 0.16 -23.82 -23.16
N LEU A 483 0.13 -22.85 -24.08
CA LEU A 483 -0.86 -22.85 -25.17
C LEU A 483 -0.39 -23.68 -26.37
N ALA A 484 -1.35 -24.32 -27.04
CA ALA A 484 -1.15 -24.88 -28.37
C ALA A 484 -1.20 -23.78 -29.45
N GLU A 485 -0.62 -24.03 -30.63
CA GLU A 485 -0.79 -23.16 -31.79
C GLU A 485 -2.28 -22.92 -32.10
N GLY A 486 -2.64 -21.65 -32.26
CA GLY A 486 -4.03 -21.25 -32.43
C GLY A 486 -4.27 -19.82 -31.97
N ARG A 487 -5.50 -19.32 -32.19
CA ARG A 487 -5.86 -17.93 -31.86
C ARG A 487 -6.91 -17.80 -30.77
N GLU A 488 -7.64 -18.84 -30.42
CA GLU A 488 -8.87 -18.70 -29.63
C GLU A 488 -8.59 -18.23 -28.20
N ILE A 489 -7.80 -18.98 -27.42
CA ILE A 489 -7.40 -18.57 -26.06
C ILE A 489 -6.57 -17.27 -26.11
N ARG A 490 -5.64 -17.17 -27.06
CA ARG A 490 -4.78 -15.99 -27.21
C ARG A 490 -5.60 -14.71 -27.39
N LYS A 491 -6.62 -14.71 -28.25
CA LYS A 491 -7.49 -13.54 -28.49
C LYS A 491 -8.19 -13.10 -27.21
N GLN A 492 -8.63 -14.04 -26.37
CA GLN A 492 -9.29 -13.71 -25.10
C GLN A 492 -8.36 -12.88 -24.21
N PHE A 493 -7.13 -13.37 -23.95
CA PHE A 493 -6.17 -12.68 -23.07
C PHE A 493 -5.46 -11.46 -23.70
N MET A 494 -5.74 -11.13 -24.97
CA MET A 494 -5.30 -9.88 -25.61
C MET A 494 -6.36 -8.77 -25.59
N LYS A 495 -7.62 -9.06 -25.23
CA LYS A 495 -8.66 -8.04 -25.12
C LYS A 495 -8.37 -7.09 -23.95
N VAL A 496 -8.83 -5.85 -24.09
CA VAL A 496 -8.88 -4.89 -22.98
C VAL A 496 -10.18 -5.15 -22.23
N TYR A 497 -10.06 -5.38 -20.93
CA TYR A 497 -11.18 -5.60 -20.02
C TYR A 497 -11.33 -4.39 -19.13
N ALA A 498 -12.57 -3.98 -18.86
CA ALA A 498 -12.82 -2.97 -17.84
C ALA A 498 -12.41 -3.53 -16.45
N PRO A 499 -12.02 -2.67 -15.50
CA PRO A 499 -11.72 -3.09 -14.13
C PRO A 499 -12.83 -3.98 -13.54
N GLY A 500 -12.42 -5.12 -12.96
CA GLY A 500 -13.34 -6.11 -12.37
C GLY A 500 -14.12 -7.02 -13.35
N GLN A 501 -13.94 -6.89 -14.66
CA GLN A 501 -14.59 -7.75 -15.65
C GLN A 501 -13.93 -9.15 -15.70
N ASP A 502 -14.76 -10.21 -15.72
CA ASP A 502 -14.27 -11.59 -15.82
C ASP A 502 -13.63 -11.88 -17.19
N ARG A 503 -12.35 -12.27 -17.15
CA ARG A 503 -11.55 -12.61 -18.34
C ARG A 503 -11.71 -14.06 -18.79
N PHE A 504 -12.19 -14.93 -17.90
CA PHE A 504 -12.37 -16.36 -18.16
C PHE A 504 -13.75 -16.67 -18.75
N ALA A 505 -14.69 -15.71 -18.72
CA ALA A 505 -16.02 -15.85 -19.30
C ALA A 505 -15.97 -16.42 -20.73
N GLY A 506 -16.63 -17.57 -20.91
CA GLY A 506 -16.71 -18.29 -22.18
C GLY A 506 -15.57 -19.27 -22.47
N LEU A 507 -14.64 -19.48 -21.54
CA LEU A 507 -13.62 -20.54 -21.62
C LEU A 507 -14.05 -21.77 -20.80
N GLU A 508 -13.68 -22.96 -21.28
CA GLU A 508 -13.75 -24.19 -20.49
C GLU A 508 -12.54 -24.24 -19.54
N THR A 509 -12.81 -24.31 -18.23
CA THR A 509 -11.79 -24.25 -17.20
C THR A 509 -11.99 -25.29 -16.10
N GLU A 510 -10.89 -25.77 -15.54
CA GLU A 510 -10.85 -26.61 -14.35
C GLU A 510 -10.11 -25.90 -13.21
N GLU A 511 -10.38 -26.31 -11.97
CA GLU A 511 -9.67 -25.82 -10.79
C GLU A 511 -8.48 -26.76 -10.49
N ALA A 512 -7.30 -26.19 -10.37
CA ALA A 512 -6.06 -26.88 -10.02
C ALA A 512 -6.02 -27.25 -8.54
N SER A 513 -5.09 -28.15 -8.16
CA SER A 513 -4.93 -28.54 -6.75
C SER A 513 -4.50 -27.36 -5.85
N ASN A 514 -3.78 -26.40 -6.43
CA ASN A 514 -3.40 -25.13 -5.80
C ASN A 514 -4.46 -24.01 -5.89
N GLY A 515 -5.69 -24.31 -6.35
CA GLY A 515 -6.78 -23.35 -6.51
C GLY A 515 -6.68 -22.41 -7.72
N GLY A 516 -5.60 -22.51 -8.51
CA GLY A 516 -5.45 -21.80 -9.77
C GLY A 516 -6.37 -22.35 -10.88
N ILE A 517 -6.37 -21.68 -12.04
CA ILE A 517 -7.29 -22.01 -13.14
C ILE A 517 -6.55 -22.71 -14.26
N ILE A 518 -6.96 -23.94 -14.57
CA ILE A 518 -6.51 -24.71 -15.72
C ILE A 518 -7.43 -24.36 -16.90
N LEU A 519 -6.83 -24.06 -18.06
CA LEU A 519 -7.55 -23.86 -19.31
C LEU A 519 -7.58 -25.18 -20.08
N ASN A 520 -8.75 -25.78 -20.29
CA ASN A 520 -8.86 -27.10 -20.90
C ASN A 520 -8.37 -27.13 -22.36
N GLY A 521 -8.42 -25.99 -23.06
CA GLY A 521 -7.84 -25.84 -24.39
C GLY A 521 -6.32 -25.58 -24.43
N ALA A 522 -5.62 -25.65 -23.29
CA ALA A 522 -4.16 -25.56 -23.24
C ALA A 522 -3.50 -26.89 -23.67
N LEU A 523 -2.23 -26.84 -24.05
CA LEU A 523 -1.40 -27.99 -24.36
C LEU A 523 -1.03 -28.77 -23.09
N ALA A 524 -0.66 -28.03 -22.05
CA ALA A 524 -0.26 -28.55 -20.75
C ALA A 524 -0.48 -27.47 -19.67
N TYR A 525 -0.54 -27.88 -18.41
CA TYR A 525 -0.51 -26.97 -17.28
C TYR A 525 0.57 -27.35 -16.27
N LEU A 526 1.07 -26.37 -15.54
CA LEU A 526 2.03 -26.52 -14.45
C LEU A 526 1.52 -25.77 -13.22
N GLU A 527 1.38 -26.46 -12.10
CA GLU A 527 1.04 -25.87 -10.80
C GLU A 527 2.32 -25.42 -10.10
N CYS A 528 2.43 -24.11 -9.88
CA CYS A 528 3.68 -23.49 -9.46
C CYS A 528 3.57 -22.85 -8.07
N SER A 529 4.69 -22.77 -7.36
CA SER A 529 4.84 -21.99 -6.12
C SER A 529 6.04 -21.05 -6.22
N VAL A 530 5.80 -19.76 -5.96
CA VAL A 530 6.84 -18.73 -5.99
C VAL A 530 7.84 -18.98 -4.86
N GLN A 531 9.12 -19.10 -5.23
CA GLN A 531 10.23 -19.22 -4.27
C GLN A 531 10.95 -17.90 -4.06
N SER A 532 11.07 -17.09 -5.10
CA SER A 532 11.70 -15.77 -5.02
C SER A 532 11.31 -14.90 -6.20
N ARG A 533 11.52 -13.59 -6.07
CA ARG A 533 11.37 -12.61 -7.14
C ARG A 533 12.45 -11.54 -7.10
N MET A 534 12.73 -10.94 -8.24
CA MET A 534 13.76 -9.92 -8.41
C MET A 534 13.23 -8.77 -9.27
N GLU A 535 13.55 -7.54 -8.88
CA GLU A 535 13.24 -6.35 -9.68
C GLU A 535 14.18 -6.28 -10.90
N ALA A 536 13.60 -6.26 -12.10
CA ALA A 536 14.31 -6.24 -13.37
C ALA A 536 13.75 -5.13 -14.27
N GLY A 537 14.19 -3.89 -14.04
CA GLY A 537 13.72 -2.74 -14.80
C GLY A 537 12.22 -2.50 -14.63
N ASP A 538 11.45 -2.64 -15.71
CA ASP A 538 9.98 -2.52 -15.74
C ASP A 538 9.24 -3.83 -15.40
N HIS A 539 9.97 -4.90 -15.07
CA HIS A 539 9.43 -6.23 -14.77
C HIS A 539 9.87 -6.75 -13.39
N TRP A 540 9.12 -7.71 -12.88
CA TRP A 540 9.55 -8.67 -11.87
C TRP A 540 9.96 -9.96 -12.56
N LEU A 541 11.15 -10.46 -12.28
CA LEU A 541 11.57 -11.82 -12.63
C LEU A 541 11.23 -12.74 -11.45
N VAL A 542 10.34 -13.69 -11.69
CA VAL A 542 9.81 -14.62 -10.68
C VAL A 542 10.44 -15.98 -10.90
N TYR A 543 11.02 -16.58 -9.85
CA TYR A 543 11.41 -17.99 -9.85
C TYR A 543 10.39 -18.81 -9.07
N ALA A 544 9.90 -19.89 -9.68
CA ALA A 544 8.90 -20.76 -9.09
C ALA A 544 9.26 -22.23 -9.28
N THR A 545 8.92 -23.04 -8.29
CA THR A 545 8.99 -24.50 -8.39
C THR A 545 7.68 -25.05 -8.93
N VAL A 546 7.76 -26.10 -9.72
CA VAL A 546 6.60 -26.84 -10.24
C VAL A 546 6.31 -28.00 -9.31
N ASN A 547 5.12 -28.00 -8.72
CA ASN A 547 4.69 -29.02 -7.76
C ASN A 547 3.87 -30.13 -8.41
N ASP A 548 3.11 -29.78 -9.46
CA ASP A 548 2.29 -30.71 -10.24
C ASP A 548 2.15 -30.20 -11.68
N GLY A 549 1.71 -31.05 -12.60
CA GLY A 549 1.44 -30.66 -13.98
C GLY A 549 1.06 -31.84 -14.87
N LYS A 550 0.36 -31.53 -15.97
CA LYS A 550 -0.12 -32.55 -16.91
C LYS A 550 -0.11 -32.03 -18.33
N VAL A 551 0.22 -32.92 -19.27
CA VAL A 551 0.00 -32.70 -20.71
C VAL A 551 -1.45 -33.04 -21.02
N LEU A 552 -2.19 -32.07 -21.55
CA LEU A 552 -3.61 -32.19 -21.93
C LEU A 552 -3.78 -32.66 -23.38
N ASN A 553 -2.86 -32.26 -24.27
CA ASN A 553 -2.86 -32.67 -25.67
C ASN A 553 -1.42 -33.01 -26.11
N GLN A 554 -1.17 -34.28 -26.45
CA GLN A 554 0.17 -34.75 -26.83
C GLN A 554 0.54 -34.48 -28.29
N ASP A 555 -0.47 -34.28 -29.16
CA ASP A 555 -0.29 -34.21 -30.61
C ASP A 555 -0.17 -32.76 -31.12
N ALA A 556 -0.45 -31.76 -30.27
CA ALA A 556 -0.38 -30.36 -30.63
C ALA A 556 1.01 -29.74 -30.40
N VAL A 557 1.32 -28.69 -31.15
CA VAL A 557 2.59 -27.95 -31.07
C VAL A 557 2.44 -26.74 -30.14
N THR A 558 3.43 -26.50 -29.29
CA THR A 558 3.49 -25.32 -28.41
C THR A 558 3.47 -24.03 -29.22
N ALA A 559 2.54 -23.12 -28.89
CA ALA A 559 2.54 -21.78 -29.44
C ALA A 559 3.78 -21.00 -29.00
N VAL A 560 4.43 -20.31 -29.93
CA VAL A 560 5.60 -19.47 -29.67
C VAL A 560 5.34 -18.02 -30.07
N HIS A 561 5.94 -17.08 -29.34
CA HIS A 561 5.83 -15.66 -29.66
C HIS A 561 7.09 -15.17 -30.40
N HIS A 562 6.94 -14.87 -31.69
CA HIS A 562 7.98 -14.22 -32.49
C HIS A 562 7.81 -12.71 -32.49
N ARG A 563 8.85 -11.97 -32.10
CA ARG A 563 8.90 -10.51 -32.18
C ARG A 563 9.86 -10.06 -33.29
N LYS A 564 9.67 -8.85 -33.78
CA LYS A 564 10.60 -8.18 -34.72
C LYS A 564 11.52 -7.18 -34.02
N SER A 565 11.13 -6.73 -32.82
CA SER A 565 11.84 -5.77 -31.98
C SER A 565 11.42 -5.94 -30.53
N ALA A 566 12.30 -5.57 -29.58
CA ALA A 566 12.04 -5.57 -28.15
C ALA A 566 11.39 -4.28 -27.60
N SER A 567 11.18 -3.26 -28.43
CA SER A 567 10.64 -1.96 -27.98
C SER A 567 9.12 -1.94 -27.71
N TYR A 568 8.39 -2.99 -28.10
CA TYR A 568 6.93 -3.05 -27.92
C TYR A 568 6.47 -4.49 -27.62
N TYR A 569 5.38 -4.60 -26.85
CA TYR A 569 4.71 -5.85 -26.49
C TYR A 569 3.79 -6.37 -27.60
#